data_AF-A0A6A8LSU6-F1
#
_entry.id   AF-A0A6A8LSU6-F1
#
_cell.length_a   1.000
_cell.length_b   1.000
_cell.length_c   1.000
_cell.angle_alpha   90.00
_cell.angle_beta   90.00
_cell.angle_gamma   90.00
#
_symmetry.space_group_name_H-M   'P 1'
#
loop_
_entity.id
_entity.type
_entity.pdbx_description
1 polymer ?
#
loop_
_entity_poly.entity_id
_entity_poly.type
_entity_poly.pdbx_seq_one_letter_code
_entity_poly.pdbx_strand_id
1 'polypeptide(L)' 'MERTKLINQAQTDIKELLGILNNYEKKQSELLDIIDVLAQVYRKLPETKNPEALLNRLVNYIRSVALAGRIHFPTNEEK' A
#
# COMPACT_ATOMS: atom_id res chain seq x y z
N MET A 1 7.43 -11.57 -19.19
CA MET A 1 8.54 -11.16 -18.31
C MET A 1 8.22 -9.87 -17.57
N GLU A 2 7.76 -8.82 -18.24
CA GLU A 2 7.39 -7.53 -17.61
C GLU A 2 6.33 -7.64 -16.49
N ARG A 3 5.22 -8.35 -16.73
CA ARG A 3 4.16 -8.54 -15.71
C ARG A 3 4.68 -9.14 -14.40
N THR A 4 5.49 -10.19 -14.49
CA THR A 4 6.02 -10.87 -13.30
C THR A 4 6.97 -9.96 -12.52
N LYS A 5 7.79 -9.18 -13.22
CA LYS A 5 8.68 -8.20 -12.59
C LYS A 5 7.89 -7.09 -11.88
N LEU A 6 6.85 -6.56 -12.52
CA LEU A 6 5.94 -5.57 -11.93
C LEU A 6 5.30 -6.11 -10.63
N ILE A 7 4.75 -7.33 -10.68
CA ILE A 7 4.07 -7.94 -9.53
C ILE A 7 5.07 -8.16 -8.38
N ASN A 8 6.25 -8.69 -8.67
CA ASN A 8 7.27 -8.93 -7.65
C ASN A 8 7.77 -7.63 -7.00
N GLN A 9 7.97 -6.58 -7.80
CA GLN A 9 8.36 -5.27 -7.27
C GLN A 9 7.26 -4.71 -6.37
N ALA A 10 6.02 -4.66 -6.87
CA ALA A 10 4.91 -4.12 -6.09
C ALA A 10 4.62 -4.96 -4.82
N GLN A 11 4.81 -6.27 -4.83
CA GLN A 11 4.72 -7.09 -3.62
C GLN A 11 5.82 -6.75 -2.61
N THR A 12 7.05 -6.51 -3.07
CA THR A 12 8.15 -6.04 -2.22
C THR A 12 7.80 -4.69 -1.58
N ASP A 13 7.39 -3.71 -2.40
CA ASP A 13 7.05 -2.37 -1.94
C ASP A 13 5.89 -2.39 -0.92
N ILE A 14 4.84 -3.18 -1.19
CA ILE A 14 3.70 -3.33 -0.27
C ILE A 14 4.15 -3.99 1.04
N LYS A 15 5.01 -5.01 0.98
CA LYS A 15 5.51 -5.71 2.17
C LYS A 15 6.36 -4.79 3.04
N GLU A 16 7.23 -3.99 2.43
CA GLU A 16 8.05 -2.99 3.13
C GLU A 16 7.16 -1.93 3.78
N LEU A 17 6.20 -1.38 3.03
CA LEU A 17 5.26 -0.40 3.55
C LEU A 17 4.43 -0.96 4.72
N LEU A 18 3.92 -2.19 4.60
CA LEU A 18 3.22 -2.86 5.69
C LEU A 18 4.11 -3.00 6.93
N GLY A 19 5.40 -3.31 6.76
CA GLY A 19 6.36 -3.34 7.87
C GLY A 19 6.47 -1.99 8.58
N ILE A 20 6.61 -0.91 7.82
CA ILE A 20 6.68 0.46 8.34
C ILE A 20 5.39 0.82 9.09
N LEU A 21 4.22 0.64 8.46
CA LEU A 21 2.94 1.05 9.04
C LEU A 21 2.54 0.21 10.28
N ASN A 22 2.93 -1.06 10.32
CA ASN A 22 2.68 -1.91 11.49
C ASN A 22 3.49 -1.50 12.72
N ASN A 23 4.61 -0.80 12.54
CA ASN A 23 5.45 -0.32 13.65
C ASN A 23 4.93 0.97 14.32
N TYR A 24 3.85 1.56 13.82
CA TYR A 24 3.25 2.74 14.46
C TYR A 24 2.62 2.35 15.79
N GLU A 25 3.04 3.01 16.87
CA GLU A 25 2.52 2.77 18.22
C GLU A 25 1.02 3.09 18.33
N LYS A 26 0.58 4.18 17.69
CA LYS A 26 -0.83 4.58 17.63
C LYS A 26 -1.34 4.41 16.21
N LYS A 27 -2.21 3.42 16.01
CA LYS A 27 -2.92 3.22 14.75
C LYS A 27 -4.32 3.80 14.86
N GLN A 28 -4.56 4.86 14.11
CA GLN A 28 -5.90 5.40 13.89
C GLN A 28 -6.68 4.44 12.98
N SER A 29 -8.01 4.49 13.02
CA SER A 29 -8.90 3.67 12.18
C SER A 29 -8.50 3.69 10.71
N GLU A 30 -8.19 4.88 10.19
CA GLU A 30 -7.82 5.13 8.81
C GLU A 30 -6.49 4.48 8.44
N LEU A 31 -5.55 4.40 9.39
CA LEU A 31 -4.29 3.70 9.19
C LEU A 31 -4.51 2.17 9.16
N LEU A 32 -5.41 1.65 9.99
CA LEU A 32 -5.80 0.24 9.98
C LEU A 32 -6.47 -0.13 8.65
N ASP A 33 -7.37 0.73 8.15
CA ASP A 33 -8.02 0.55 6.85
C ASP A 33 -7.00 0.51 5.71
N ILE A 34 -5.97 1.36 5.76
CA ILE A 34 -4.86 1.34 4.78
C ILE A 34 -4.06 0.03 4.87
N ILE A 35 -3.72 -0.40 6.09
CA ILE A 35 -2.99 -1.67 6.33
C ILE A 35 -3.77 -2.85 5.78
N ASP A 36 -5.08 -2.91 6.03
CA ASP A 36 -5.94 -3.99 5.57
C ASP A 36 -6.03 -4.03 4.04
N VAL A 37 -6.18 -2.88 3.38
CA VAL A 37 -6.23 -2.83 1.92
C VAL A 37 -4.88 -3.18 1.30
N LEU A 38 -3.76 -2.75 1.89
CA LEU A 38 -2.42 -3.18 1.46
C LEU A 38 -2.26 -4.71 1.54
N ALA A 39 -2.65 -5.33 2.65
CA ALA A 39 -2.59 -6.78 2.82
C ALA A 39 -3.50 -7.53 1.83
N GLN A 40 -4.69 -6.99 1.55
CA GLN A 40 -5.59 -7.56 0.54
C GLN A 40 -5.01 -7.48 -0.87
N VAL A 41 -4.43 -6.34 -1.26
CA VAL A 41 -3.83 -6.17 -2.58
C VAL A 41 -2.60 -7.06 -2.74
N TYR A 42 -1.74 -7.16 -1.73
CA TYR A 42 -0.58 -8.06 -1.74
C TYR A 42 -0.96 -9.50 -2.11
N ARG A 43 -2.06 -10.01 -1.54
CA ARG A 43 -2.57 -11.37 -1.79
C ARG A 43 -3.19 -11.51 -3.18
N LYS A 44 -3.92 -10.49 -3.65
CA LYS A 44 -4.64 -10.51 -4.94
C LYS A 44 -3.75 -10.22 -6.15
N LEU A 45 -2.59 -9.58 -5.95
CA LEU A 45 -1.74 -9.08 -7.04
C LEU A 45 -1.23 -10.18 -8.01
N PRO A 46 -0.88 -11.41 -7.56
CA PRO A 46 -0.49 -12.48 -8.48
C PRO A 46 -1.65 -12.98 -9.36
N GLU A 47 -2.87 -12.98 -8.80
CA GLU A 47 -4.06 -13.59 -9.38
C GLU A 47 -4.85 -12.65 -10.30
N THR A 48 -4.64 -11.33 -10.19
CA THR A 48 -5.39 -10.35 -10.99
C THR A 48 -4.95 -10.35 -12.46
N LYS A 49 -5.94 -10.29 -13.37
CA LYS A 49 -5.70 -10.15 -14.81
C LYS A 49 -5.10 -8.79 -15.18
N ASN A 50 -5.31 -7.76 -14.36
CA ASN A 50 -4.83 -6.39 -14.59
C ASN A 50 -4.23 -5.82 -13.29
N PRO A 51 -2.94 -6.11 -13.02
CA PRO A 51 -2.25 -5.62 -11.81
C PRO A 51 -2.09 -4.10 -11.80
N GLU A 52 -1.90 -3.45 -12.94
CA GLU A 52 -1.72 -2.00 -13.06
C GLU A 52 -2.95 -1.25 -12.55
N ALA A 53 -4.15 -1.68 -12.97
CA ALA A 53 -5.41 -1.08 -12.51
C ALA A 53 -5.64 -1.31 -11.01
N LEU A 54 -5.26 -2.48 -10.48
CA LEU A 54 -5.36 -2.78 -9.05
C LEU A 54 -4.44 -1.88 -8.22
N LEU A 55 -3.19 -1.71 -8.66
CA LEU A 55 -2.22 -0.82 -8.02
C LEU A 55 -2.66 0.65 -8.08
N ASN A 56 -3.19 1.11 -9.21
CA ASN A 56 -3.70 2.48 -9.33
C ASN A 56 -4.86 2.73 -8.33
N ARG A 57 -5.77 1.76 -8.18
CA ARG A 57 -6.85 1.83 -7.18
C ARG A 57 -6.30 1.84 -5.75
N LEU A 58 -5.30 1.01 -5.46
CA LEU A 58 -4.61 1.01 -4.15
C LEU A 58 -4.04 2.39 -3.83
N VAL A 59 -3.28 2.98 -4.74
CA VAL A 59 -2.66 4.30 -4.54
C VAL A 59 -3.71 5.38 -4.30
N ASN A 60 -4.80 5.38 -5.08
CA ASN A 60 -5.89 6.34 -4.92
C ASN A 60 -6.62 6.17 -3.58
N TYR A 61 -6.83 4.92 -3.15
CA TYR A 61 -7.42 4.62 -1.85
C TYR A 61 -6.55 5.14 -0.71
N ILE A 62 -5.24 4.83 -0.73
CA ILE A 62 -4.30 5.30 0.31
C ILE A 62 -4.30 6.82 0.39
N ARG A 63 -4.24 7.53 -0.75
CA ARG A 63 -4.32 9.00 -0.77
C ARG A 63 -5.61 9.52 -0.15
N SER A 64 -6.75 8.95 -0.53
CA SER A 64 -8.06 9.37 -0.03
C SER A 64 -8.17 9.18 1.49
N VAL A 65 -7.78 8.01 2.00
CA VAL A 65 -7.89 7.68 3.42
C VAL A 65 -6.87 8.45 4.24
N ALA A 66 -5.65 8.63 3.74
CA ALA A 66 -4.64 9.46 4.42
C ALA A 66 -5.07 10.93 4.53
N LEU A 67 -5.68 11.50 3.48
CA LEU A 67 -6.25 12.84 3.53
C LEU A 67 -7.39 12.95 4.55
N ALA A 68 -8.30 11.97 4.57
CA ALA A 68 -9.42 11.94 5.51
C ALA A 68 -8.96 11.82 6.97
N GLY A 69 -8.03 10.90 7.24
CA GLY A 69 -7.48 10.65 8.58
C GLY A 69 -6.39 11.63 9.00
N ARG A 70 -6.02 12.60 8.14
CA ARG A 70 -4.88 13.53 8.35
C ARG A 70 -3.59 12.77 8.72
N ILE A 71 -3.38 11.63 8.05
CA ILE A 71 -2.21 10.79 8.26
C ILE A 71 -1.04 11.45 7.53
N HIS A 72 -0.03 11.86 8.30
CA HIS A 72 1.24 12.27 7.76
C HIS A 72 2.15 11.03 7.67
N PHE A 73 2.37 10.54 6.45
CA PHE A 73 3.45 9.58 6.24
C PHE A 73 4.77 10.33 6.43
N PRO A 74 5.70 9.83 7.26
CA PRO A 74 7.03 10.37 7.35
C PRO A 74 7.61 10.27 5.95
N THR A 75 7.90 11.42 5.36
CA THR A 75 8.81 11.49 4.24
C THR A 75 10.11 10.87 4.75
N ASN A 76 10.41 9.65 4.32
CA ASN A 76 11.79 9.15 4.36
C ASN A 76 12.70 9.93 3.37
N GLU A 77 12.27 11.12 2.95
CA GLU A 77 12.83 11.98 1.92
C GLU A 77 12.52 13.46 2.27
N GLU A 78 13.24 14.02 3.25
CA GLU A 78 13.95 15.26 2.91
C GLU A 78 15.26 14.79 2.24
N LYS A 79 15.26 14.77 0.91
CA LYS A 79 16.48 14.87 0.12
C LYS A 79 16.38 16.12 -0.72
#